data_AF-A0A5E4PHG9-F1
#
_entry.id   AF-A0A5E4PHG9-F1
#
_cell.length_a   1.000
_cell.length_b   1.000
_cell.length_c   1.000
_cell.angle_alpha   90.00
_cell.angle_beta   90.00
_cell.angle_gamma   90.00
#
_symmetry.space_group_name_H-M   'P 1'
#
loop_
_entity.id
_entity.type
_entity.pdbx_description
1 polymer ?
#
loop_
_entity_poly.entity_id
_entity_poly.type
_entity_poly.pdbx_seq_one_letter_code
_entity_poly.pdbx_strand_id
1 'polypeptide(L)'
;MQAQKQAFASEVVNIVRDMCKTVFNLQNERDLARIFGITQEQMEAVIGRIIDALPEDLFNPSHQQVAEEMKYVCAREYIFFQVQEKWNDARYQDDLRKFIHIFTRDICKRFAARSKFQASLREEK
;
A
#
# COMPACT_ATOMS: atom_id res chain seq x y z
N MET A 1 -16.87 -0.32 -6.30
CA MET A 1 -15.60 -0.83 -5.75
C MET A 1 -14.38 -0.27 -6.49
N GLN A 2 -14.28 -0.43 -7.81
CA GLN A 2 -13.08 -0.01 -8.56
C GLN A 2 -12.75 1.50 -8.46
N ALA A 3 -13.75 2.39 -8.48
CA ALA A 3 -13.54 3.82 -8.26
C ALA A 3 -13.00 4.15 -6.85
N GLN A 4 -13.43 3.41 -5.82
CA GLN A 4 -12.92 3.59 -4.45
C GLN A 4 -11.47 3.11 -4.33
N LYS A 5 -11.12 1.98 -4.96
CA LYS A 5 -9.73 1.50 -5.05
C LYS A 5 -8.82 2.50 -5.76
N GLN A 6 -9.29 3.11 -6.85
CA GLN A 6 -8.53 4.14 -7.56
C GLN A 6 -8.31 5.39 -6.71
N ALA A 7 -9.36 5.90 -6.04
CA ALA A 7 -9.22 7.04 -5.13
C ALA A 7 -8.21 6.72 -3.99
N PHE A 8 -8.32 5.52 -3.41
CA PHE A 8 -7.41 5.06 -2.38
C PHE A 8 -5.96 4.99 -2.88
N ALA A 9 -5.73 4.43 -4.07
CA ALA A 9 -4.40 4.34 -4.66
C ALA A 9 -3.80 5.72 -4.92
N SER A 10 -4.58 6.66 -5.44
CA SER A 10 -4.16 8.06 -5.64
C SER A 10 -3.74 8.73 -4.33
N GLU A 11 -4.48 8.49 -3.25
CA GLU A 11 -4.11 9.01 -1.93
C GLU A 11 -2.83 8.37 -1.38
N VAL A 12 -2.65 7.06 -1.55
CA VAL A 12 -1.39 6.38 -1.19
C VAL A 12 -0.21 6.94 -1.98
N VAL A 13 -0.37 7.17 -3.28
CA VAL A 13 0.64 7.83 -4.12
C VAL A 13 1.03 9.20 -3.54
N ASN A 14 0.05 10.01 -3.15
CA ASN A 14 0.32 11.33 -2.56
C ASN A 14 1.08 11.21 -1.24
N ILE A 15 0.69 10.29 -0.35
CA ILE A 15 1.39 10.03 0.92
C ILE A 15 2.83 9.60 0.64
N VAL A 16 3.05 8.68 -0.31
CA VAL A 16 4.39 8.25 -0.70
C VAL A 16 5.21 9.44 -1.19
N ARG A 17 4.66 10.30 -2.05
CA ARG A 17 5.36 11.50 -2.56
C ARG A 17 5.75 12.44 -1.44
N ASP A 18 4.87 12.66 -0.47
CA ASP A 18 5.16 13.55 0.66
C ASP A 18 6.20 12.95 1.61
N MET A 19 6.10 11.66 1.93
CA MET A 19 7.15 10.93 2.66
C MET A 19 8.49 10.99 1.94
N CYS A 20 8.47 10.85 0.62
CA CYS A 20 9.63 10.96 -0.25
C CYS A 20 10.32 12.34 -0.16
N LYS A 21 9.53 13.43 -0.20
CA LYS A 21 10.05 14.79 0.01
C LYS A 21 10.67 14.94 1.39
N THR A 22 10.00 14.44 2.44
CA THR A 22 10.46 14.63 3.82
C THR A 22 11.69 13.79 4.17
N VAL A 23 11.70 12.51 3.77
CA VAL A 23 12.72 11.54 4.21
C VAL A 23 13.93 11.52 3.27
N PHE A 24 13.71 11.65 1.97
CA PHE A 24 14.76 11.53 0.95
C PHE A 24 15.10 12.86 0.27
N ASN A 25 14.46 13.97 0.69
CA ASN A 25 14.63 15.30 0.10
C ASN A 25 14.40 15.32 -1.43
N LEU A 26 13.40 14.56 -1.89
CA LEU A 26 13.01 14.48 -3.30
C LEU A 26 12.35 15.79 -3.74
N GLN A 27 12.96 16.52 -4.68
CA GLN A 27 12.45 17.82 -5.15
C GLN A 27 11.72 17.70 -6.49
N ASN A 28 12.04 16.69 -7.29
CA ASN A 28 11.47 16.48 -8.62
C ASN A 28 11.44 14.98 -9.01
N GLU A 29 10.76 14.66 -10.11
CA GLU A 29 10.62 13.29 -10.63
C GLU A 29 11.95 12.62 -10.99
N ARG A 30 12.97 13.40 -11.40
CA ARG A 30 14.29 12.84 -11.73
C ARG A 30 14.97 12.26 -10.49
N ASP A 31 14.71 12.84 -9.32
CA ASP A 31 15.24 12.29 -8.08
C ASP A 31 14.58 10.94 -7.73
N LEU A 32 13.32 10.71 -8.11
CA LEU A 32 12.63 9.43 -7.93
C LEU A 32 13.34 8.33 -8.73
N ALA A 33 13.61 8.60 -10.01
CA ALA A 33 14.36 7.68 -10.87
C ALA A 33 15.77 7.44 -10.34
N ARG A 34 16.44 8.46 -9.82
CA ARG A 34 17.79 8.37 -9.28
C ARG A 34 17.87 7.53 -7.99
N ILE A 35 16.95 7.72 -7.05
CA ILE A 35 16.98 7.07 -5.73
C ILE A 35 16.37 5.66 -5.79
N PHE A 36 15.22 5.55 -6.43
CA PHE A 36 14.42 4.33 -6.43
C PHE A 36 14.53 3.52 -7.72
N GLY A 37 15.11 4.08 -8.78
CA GLY A 37 15.24 3.38 -10.07
C GLY A 37 13.93 3.30 -10.84
N ILE A 38 12.92 4.11 -10.50
CA ILE A 38 11.58 4.07 -11.10
C ILE A 38 11.07 5.43 -11.53
N THR A 39 10.18 5.43 -12.53
CA THR A 39 9.39 6.60 -12.91
C THR A 39 8.16 6.76 -12.01
N GLN A 40 7.52 7.93 -12.08
CA GLN A 40 6.26 8.16 -11.38
C GLN A 40 5.17 7.18 -11.85
N GLU A 41 5.05 6.95 -13.16
CA GLU A 41 4.08 6.01 -13.73
C GLU A 41 4.29 4.57 -13.21
N GLN A 42 5.55 4.15 -13.06
CA GLN A 42 5.89 2.84 -12.51
C GLN A 42 5.51 2.75 -11.02
N MET A 43 5.78 3.79 -10.24
CA MET A 43 5.32 3.87 -8.84
C MET A 43 3.81 3.74 -8.74
N GLU A 44 3.06 4.51 -9.54
CA GLU A 44 1.60 4.48 -9.56
C GLU A 44 1.08 3.08 -9.94
N ALA A 45 1.70 2.44 -10.93
CA ALA A 45 1.34 1.08 -11.34
C ALA A 45 1.60 0.03 -10.24
N VAL A 46 2.72 0.13 -9.52
CA VAL A 46 3.04 -0.78 -8.41
C VAL A 46 2.07 -0.58 -7.25
N ILE A 47 1.81 0.67 -6.86
CA ILE A 47 0.84 0.98 -5.82
C ILE A 47 -0.54 0.48 -6.22
N GLY A 48 -0.97 0.71 -7.46
CA GLY A 48 -2.22 0.17 -7.99
C GLY A 48 -2.33 -1.35 -7.81
N ARG A 49 -1.28 -2.10 -8.18
CA ARG A 49 -1.23 -3.56 -7.98
C ARG A 49 -1.33 -3.98 -6.52
N ILE A 50 -0.69 -3.24 -5.61
CA ILE A 50 -0.79 -3.50 -4.17
C ILE A 50 -2.25 -3.30 -3.71
N ILE A 51 -2.88 -2.18 -4.08
CA ILE A 51 -4.25 -1.84 -3.66
C ILE A 51 -5.29 -2.79 -4.28
N ASP A 52 -5.10 -3.20 -5.53
CA ASP A 52 -6.00 -4.14 -6.19
C ASP A 52 -6.01 -5.50 -5.48
N ALA A 53 -4.87 -5.92 -4.93
CA ALA A 53 -4.73 -7.16 -4.18
C ALA A 53 -5.25 -7.08 -2.74
N LEU A 54 -5.69 -5.92 -2.25
CA LEU A 54 -6.27 -5.80 -0.90
C LEU A 54 -7.70 -6.35 -0.85
N PRO A 55 -8.13 -6.87 0.31
CA PRO A 55 -9.49 -7.38 0.49
C PRO A 55 -10.54 -6.29 0.26
N GLU A 56 -11.63 -6.63 -0.42
CA GLU A 56 -12.69 -5.66 -0.75
C GLU A 56 -13.36 -5.05 0.48
N ASP A 57 -13.43 -5.82 1.58
CA ASP A 57 -13.99 -5.39 2.85
C ASP A 57 -13.26 -4.18 3.45
N LEU A 58 -12.00 -3.93 3.09
CA LEU A 58 -11.26 -2.73 3.50
C LEU A 58 -11.94 -1.46 3.01
N PHE A 59 -12.62 -1.51 1.86
CA PHE A 59 -13.24 -0.35 1.21
C PHE A 59 -14.73 -0.19 1.59
N ASN A 60 -15.22 -1.01 2.52
CA ASN A 60 -16.56 -0.84 3.08
C ASN A 60 -16.60 0.43 3.94
N PRO A 61 -17.62 1.30 3.78
CA PRO A 61 -17.80 2.49 4.61
C PRO A 61 -17.74 2.23 6.13
N SER A 62 -18.18 1.05 6.61
CA SER A 62 -18.09 0.70 8.03
C SER A 62 -16.65 0.58 8.55
N HIS A 63 -15.66 0.49 7.66
CA HIS A 63 -14.24 0.34 7.97
C HIS A 63 -13.42 1.57 7.59
N GLN A 64 -14.05 2.73 7.36
CA GLN A 64 -13.37 3.93 6.87
C GLN A 64 -12.15 4.32 7.72
N GLN A 65 -12.24 4.28 9.05
CA GLN A 65 -11.10 4.58 9.92
C GLN A 65 -9.92 3.61 9.69
N VAL A 66 -10.20 2.33 9.51
CA VAL A 66 -9.17 1.31 9.22
C VAL A 66 -8.58 1.53 7.83
N ALA A 67 -9.42 1.94 6.87
CA ALA A 67 -8.96 2.31 5.53
C ALA A 67 -7.97 3.49 5.57
N GLU A 68 -8.25 4.54 6.34
CA GLU A 68 -7.33 5.67 6.52
C GLU A 68 -5.99 5.23 7.11
N GLU A 69 -5.99 4.43 8.18
CA GLU A 69 -4.76 3.87 8.77
C GLU A 69 -3.98 3.05 7.73
N MET A 70 -4.69 2.28 6.91
CA MET A 70 -4.09 1.39 5.93
C MET A 70 -3.37 2.14 4.81
N LYS A 71 -3.77 3.37 4.48
CA LYS A 71 -3.07 4.18 3.46
C LYS A 71 -1.61 4.41 3.83
N TYR A 72 -1.35 4.77 5.09
CA TYR A 72 0.00 4.98 5.61
C TYR A 72 0.81 3.69 5.70
N VAL A 73 0.16 2.57 6.02
CA VAL A 73 0.81 1.24 6.00
C VAL A 73 1.24 0.91 4.58
N CYS A 74 0.33 0.99 3.60
CA CYS A 74 0.65 0.74 2.19
C CYS A 74 1.80 1.63 1.69
N ALA A 75 1.76 2.92 2.00
CA ALA A 75 2.81 3.87 1.61
C ALA A 75 4.18 3.47 2.18
N ARG A 76 4.24 3.16 3.48
CA ARG A 76 5.48 2.74 4.14
C ARG A 76 6.03 1.43 3.59
N GLU A 77 5.19 0.42 3.47
CA GLU A 77 5.61 -0.91 3.00
C GLU A 77 6.08 -0.85 1.54
N TYR A 78 5.42 -0.02 0.71
CA TYR A 78 5.90 0.29 -0.63
C TYR A 78 7.30 0.92 -0.61
N ILE A 79 7.54 1.93 0.23
CA ILE A 79 8.86 2.57 0.34
C ILE A 79 9.91 1.55 0.79
N PHE A 80 9.62 0.70 1.78
CA PHE A 80 10.55 -0.33 2.24
C PHE A 80 10.90 -1.31 1.13
N PHE A 81 9.89 -1.81 0.40
CA PHE A 81 10.09 -2.67 -0.76
C PHE A 81 10.97 -1.97 -1.81
N GLN A 82 10.66 -0.72 -2.16
CA GLN A 82 11.35 -0.01 -3.25
C GLN A 82 12.77 0.45 -2.89
N VAL A 83 13.09 0.64 -1.61
CA VAL A 83 14.47 0.88 -1.17
C VAL A 83 15.34 -0.35 -1.41
N GLN A 84 14.78 -1.55 -1.21
CA GLN A 84 15.47 -2.83 -1.32
C GLN A 84 15.53 -3.34 -2.76
N GLU A 85 14.43 -3.23 -3.49
CA GLU A 85 14.26 -3.79 -4.82
C GLU A 85 14.30 -2.71 -5.89
N LYS A 86 15.24 -2.83 -6.84
CA LYS A 86 15.36 -1.91 -7.97
C LYS A 86 14.55 -2.44 -9.14
N TRP A 87 13.82 -1.56 -9.82
CA TRP A 87 12.94 -1.93 -10.92
C TRP A 87 13.64 -2.64 -12.09
N ASN A 88 14.92 -2.34 -12.30
CA ASN A 88 15.74 -2.95 -13.33
C ASN A 88 16.32 -4.33 -12.93
N ASP A 89 16.08 -4.80 -11.71
CA ASP A 89 16.47 -6.15 -11.30
C ASP A 89 15.61 -7.19 -12.03
N ALA A 90 16.25 -8.24 -12.56
CA ALA A 90 15.56 -9.32 -13.27
C ALA A 90 14.51 -10.04 -12.41
N ARG A 91 14.66 -10.02 -11.07
CA ARG A 91 13.77 -10.65 -10.11
C ARG A 91 12.68 -9.73 -9.59
N TYR A 92 12.70 -8.43 -9.92
CA TYR A 92 11.79 -7.42 -9.36
C TYR A 92 10.32 -7.83 -9.46
N GLN A 93 9.89 -8.37 -10.60
CA GLN A 93 8.49 -8.78 -10.79
C GLN A 93 8.08 -9.97 -9.92
N ASP A 94 8.99 -10.92 -9.69
CA ASP A 94 8.72 -12.07 -8.83
C ASP A 94 8.74 -11.68 -7.36
N ASP A 95 9.66 -10.79 -6.98
CA ASP A 95 9.76 -10.30 -5.60
C ASP A 95 8.59 -9.36 -5.27
N LEU A 96 8.12 -8.54 -6.22
CA LEU A 96 6.88 -7.77 -6.10
C LEU A 96 5.67 -8.70 -5.91
N ARG A 97 5.60 -9.81 -6.67
CA ARG A 97 4.49 -10.78 -6.53
C ARG A 97 4.50 -11.42 -5.14
N LYS A 98 5.67 -11.83 -4.64
CA LYS A 98 5.82 -12.40 -3.28
C LYS A 98 5.46 -11.37 -2.22
N PHE A 99 5.96 -10.13 -2.37
CA PHE A 99 5.65 -9.03 -1.48
C PHE A 99 4.13 -8.80 -1.38
N ILE A 100 3.45 -8.62 -2.52
CA ILE A 100 1.99 -8.43 -2.56
C ILE A 100 1.27 -9.60 -1.88
N HIS A 101 1.68 -10.84 -2.18
CA HIS A 101 1.08 -12.01 -1.55
C HIS A 101 1.21 -12.01 -0.02
N ILE A 102 2.41 -11.76 0.49
CA ILE A 102 2.69 -11.72 1.94
C ILE A 102 1.94 -10.56 2.59
N PHE A 103 2.00 -9.38 1.98
CA PHE A 103 1.35 -8.18 2.47
C PHE A 103 -0.17 -8.36 2.57
N THR A 104 -0.83 -8.78 1.48
CA THR A 104 -2.27 -9.05 1.47
C THR A 104 -2.65 -10.10 2.52
N ARG A 105 -1.90 -11.20 2.62
CA ARG A 105 -2.15 -12.25 3.62
C ARG A 105 -2.15 -11.67 5.03
N ASP A 106 -1.20 -10.81 5.35
CA ASP A 106 -1.04 -10.24 6.69
C ASP A 106 -2.11 -9.18 6.99
N ILE A 107 -2.53 -8.40 5.99
CA ILE A 107 -3.70 -7.51 6.10
C ILE A 107 -4.98 -8.32 6.36
N CYS A 108 -5.23 -9.39 5.60
CA CYS A 108 -6.40 -10.25 5.79
C CYS A 108 -6.43 -10.87 7.20
N LYS A 109 -5.29 -11.34 7.72
CA LYS A 109 -5.19 -11.87 9.09
C LYS A 109 -5.53 -10.80 10.14
N ARG A 110 -5.03 -9.58 9.98
CA ARG A 110 -5.34 -8.46 10.88
C ARG A 110 -6.81 -8.09 10.84
N PHE A 111 -7.41 -8.06 9.65
CA PHE A 111 -8.84 -7.81 9.48
C PHE A 111 -9.69 -8.89 10.15
N ALA A 112 -9.41 -10.16 9.89
CA ALA A 112 -10.14 -11.27 10.49
C ALA A 112 -10.05 -11.26 12.03
N ALA A 113 -8.87 -10.96 12.59
CA ALA A 113 -8.69 -10.85 14.03
C ALA A 113 -9.51 -9.69 14.64
N ARG A 114 -9.54 -8.53 13.97
CA ARG A 114 -10.29 -7.35 14.43
C ARG A 114 -11.80 -7.58 14.37
N SER A 115 -12.31 -8.24 13.32
CA SER A 115 -13.72 -8.60 13.20
C SER A 115 -14.15 -9.58 14.29
N LYS A 116 -13.33 -10.59 14.60
CA LYS A 116 -13.61 -11.54 15.69
C LYS A 116 -13.68 -10.86 17.05
N PHE A 117 -12.74 -9.96 17.34
CA PHE A 117 -12.73 -9.18 18.59
C PHE A 117 -13.95 -8.27 18.72
N GLN A 118 -14.39 -7.62 17.63
CA GLN A 118 -15.60 -6.81 17.66
C GLN A 118 -16.88 -7.63 17.83
N ALA A 119 -16.92 -8.86 17.29
CA ALA A 119 -18.04 -9.78 17.49
C ALA A 119 -18.15 -10.23 18.96
N SER A 120 -17.03 -10.61 19.60
CA SER A 120 -17.05 -11.04 21.01
C SER A 120 -17.50 -9.91 21.96
N LEU A 121 -17.13 -8.66 21.68
CA LEU A 121 -17.58 -7.51 22.47
C LEU A 121 -19.09 -7.21 22.35
N ARG A 122 -19.75 -7.72 21.29
CA ARG A 122 -21.20 -7.55 21.09
C ARG A 122 -22.01 -8.66 21.74
N GLU A 123 -21.42 -9.84 21.94
CA GLU A 123 -22.06 -10.98 22.62
C GLU A 123 -22.04 -10.85 24.15
N GLU A 124 -21.17 -10.00 24.69
CA GLU A 124 -21.07 -9.69 26.13
C GLU A 124 -21.99 -8.55 26.61
N LYS A 125 -22.86 -8.01 25.73
CA LYS A 125 -23.86 -6.97 26.07
C LYS A 125 -25.28 -7.50 25.93
#